data_AF-A0A2E3FMF6-F1
#
_entry.id   AF-A0A2E3FMF6-F1
#
_cell.length_a   1.000
_cell.length_b   1.000
_cell.length_c   1.000
_cell.angle_alpha   90.00
_cell.angle_beta   90.00
_cell.angle_gamma   90.00
#
_symmetry.space_group_name_H-M   'P 1'
#
loop_
_entity.id
_entity.type
_entity.pdbx_description
1 polymer ?
#
loop_
_entity_poly.entity_id
_entity_poly.type
_entity_poly.pdbx_seq_one_letter_code
_entity_poly.pdbx_strand_id
1 'polypeptide(L)'
;MTDAKATNLAGREEIIGRNYPVILERLLLLMVIIVFMLGYNQVSDWSGEGLVSTLTTWCIFPCLLLFTAEMLGRVIQAINRD
;
A
#
# COMPACT_ATOMS: atom_id res chain seq x y z
N MET A 1 -1.35 -29.90 24.18
CA MET A 1 -0.93 -28.53 23.81
C MET A 1 -1.74 -28.16 22.58
N THR A 2 -2.68 -27.23 22.72
CA THR A 2 -3.63 -26.87 21.67
C THR A 2 -2.91 -26.05 20.60
N ASP A 3 -2.83 -26.60 19.41
CA ASP A 3 -2.30 -25.96 18.21
C ASP A 3 -3.20 -24.76 17.87
N ALA A 4 -2.75 -23.55 18.21
CA ALA A 4 -3.48 -22.32 17.95
C ALA A 4 -3.35 -21.98 16.45
N LYS A 5 -4.18 -22.64 15.64
CA LYS A 5 -4.28 -22.39 14.20
C LYS A 5 -4.71 -20.94 13.98
N ALA A 6 -3.79 -20.10 13.50
CA ALA A 6 -4.03 -18.70 13.17
C ALA A 6 -5.22 -18.62 12.20
N THR A 7 -6.36 -18.22 12.75
CA THR A 7 -7.63 -18.10 12.04
C THR A 7 -7.91 -16.61 11.93
N ASN A 8 -8.06 -16.12 10.69
CA ASN A 8 -8.56 -14.77 10.41
C ASN A 8 -9.93 -14.56 11.10
N LEU A 9 -10.28 -13.33 11.48
CA LEU A 9 -11.60 -12.95 12.03
C LEU A 9 -12.83 -13.47 11.22
N ALA A 10 -12.64 -13.84 9.95
CA ALA A 10 -13.63 -14.44 9.06
C ALA A 10 -13.66 -15.98 9.07
N GLY A 11 -12.99 -16.65 10.00
CA GLY A 11 -13.05 -18.12 10.16
C GLY A 11 -12.39 -18.92 9.03
N ARG A 12 -11.60 -18.27 8.17
CA ARG A 12 -10.82 -18.95 7.13
C ARG A 12 -9.49 -19.45 7.68
N GLU A 13 -9.13 -20.68 7.31
CA GLU A 13 -7.77 -21.20 7.51
C GLU A 13 -6.78 -20.33 6.72
N GLU A 14 -5.97 -19.56 7.43
CA GLU A 14 -4.81 -18.92 6.83
C GLU A 14 -3.79 -20.01 6.53
N ILE A 15 -3.77 -20.45 5.29
CA ILE A 15 -2.68 -21.28 4.78
C ILE A 15 -1.46 -20.35 4.79
N ILE A 16 -0.62 -20.46 5.83
CA ILE A 16 0.76 -19.96 5.85
C ILE A 16 1.50 -20.70 4.73
N GLY A 17 1.30 -20.28 3.48
CA GLY A 17 1.52 -21.16 2.33
C GLY A 17 1.78 -20.47 1.01
N ARG A 18 2.13 -19.18 1.03
CA ARG A 18 2.93 -18.63 -0.05
C ARG A 18 3.89 -17.63 0.57
N ASN A 19 5.19 -17.87 0.39
CA ASN A 19 6.21 -16.84 0.56
C ASN A 19 5.96 -15.78 -0.52
N TYR A 20 4.90 -14.98 -0.36
CA TYR A 20 4.88 -13.68 -1.01
C TYR A 20 6.15 -12.98 -0.50
N PRO A 21 7.02 -12.49 -1.38
CA PRO A 21 8.23 -11.85 -0.93
C PRO A 21 7.80 -10.61 -0.14
N VAL A 22 7.80 -10.71 1.18
CA VAL A 22 7.60 -9.59 2.11
C VAL A 22 8.55 -8.43 1.74
N ILE A 23 9.67 -8.76 1.11
CA ILE A 23 10.62 -7.83 0.51
C ILE A 23 9.98 -6.96 -0.59
N LEU A 24 9.17 -7.53 -1.50
CA LEU A 24 8.52 -6.79 -2.58
C LEU A 24 7.51 -5.78 -2.05
N GLU A 25 6.70 -6.17 -1.06
CA GLU A 25 5.77 -5.27 -0.39
C GLU A 25 6.51 -4.11 0.29
N ARG A 26 7.62 -4.40 0.98
CA ARG A 26 8.48 -3.38 1.59
C ARG A 26 9.10 -2.43 0.55
N LEU A 27 9.54 -2.94 -0.59
CA LEU A 27 10.10 -2.12 -1.67
C LEU A 27 9.02 -1.21 -2.29
N LEU A 28 7.79 -1.72 -2.46
CA LEU A 28 6.65 -0.92 -2.92
C LEU A 28 6.34 0.24 -1.97
N LEU A 29 6.31 -0.02 -0.66
CA LEU A 29 6.11 1.03 0.35
C LEU A 29 7.24 2.06 0.36
N LEU A 30 8.49 1.63 0.22
CA LEU A 30 9.62 2.57 0.07
C LEU A 30 9.48 3.42 -1.19
N MET A 31 9.05 2.82 -2.29
CA MET A 31 8.82 3.53 -3.55
C MET A 31 7.70 4.57 -3.40
N VAL A 32 6.61 4.23 -2.70
CA VAL A 32 5.54 5.18 -2.36
C VAL A 32 6.09 6.39 -1.61
N ILE A 33 6.96 6.19 -0.61
CA ILE A 33 7.56 7.29 0.16
C ILE A 33 8.43 8.17 -0.74
N ILE A 34 9.24 7.58 -1.62
CA ILE A 34 10.09 8.32 -2.55
C ILE A 34 9.23 9.15 -3.52
N VAL A 35 8.20 8.54 -4.11
CA VAL A 35 7.28 9.24 -5.02
C VAL A 35 6.53 10.34 -4.28
N PHE A 36 6.13 10.10 -3.04
CA PHE A 36 5.50 11.12 -2.20
C PHE A 36 6.42 12.32 -1.99
N MET A 37 7.69 12.10 -1.60
CA MET A 37 8.64 13.20 -1.38
C MET A 37 8.94 14.00 -2.65
N LEU A 38 9.13 13.32 -3.79
CA LEU A 38 9.43 13.98 -5.06
C LEU A 38 8.21 14.68 -5.66
N GLY A 39 7.01 14.10 -5.46
CA GLY A 39 5.74 14.62 -5.96
C GLY A 39 5.10 15.68 -5.08
N TYR A 40 5.54 15.82 -3.82
CA TYR A 40 4.94 16.73 -2.84
C TYR A 40 4.84 18.17 -3.37
N ASN A 41 5.94 18.73 -3.88
CA ASN A 41 5.94 20.11 -4.40
C ASN A 41 4.99 20.26 -5.60
N GLN A 42 5.02 19.31 -6.55
CA GLN A 42 4.11 19.34 -7.69
C GLN A 42 2.64 19.29 -7.29
N VAL A 43 2.27 18.40 -6.35
CA VAL A 43 0.88 18.26 -5.90
C VAL A 43 0.43 19.47 -5.08
N SER A 44 1.31 20.01 -4.24
CA SER A 44 1.07 21.23 -3.48
C SER A 44 0.82 22.42 -4.41
N ASP A 45 1.66 22.59 -5.44
CA ASP A 45 1.54 23.67 -6.41
C ASP A 45 0.25 23.53 -7.25
N TRP A 46 -0.12 22.30 -7.61
CA TRP A 46 -1.35 22.03 -8.39
C TRP A 46 -2.63 22.27 -7.57
N SER A 47 -2.58 22.01 -6.27
CA SER A 47 -3.73 22.14 -5.37
C SER A 47 -3.99 23.58 -4.91
N GLY A 48 -3.11 24.52 -5.28
CA GLY A 48 -3.23 25.94 -4.92
C GLY A 48 -2.81 26.22 -3.47
N GLU A 49 -3.39 27.27 -2.88
CA GLU A 49 -3.07 27.72 -1.52
C GLU A 49 -4.20 27.43 -0.52
N GLY A 50 -3.82 27.26 0.76
CA GLY A 50 -4.76 27.14 1.88
C GLY A 50 -5.11 25.69 2.26
N LEU A 51 -6.21 25.55 3.01
CA LEU A 51 -6.62 24.29 3.65
C LEU A 51 -6.83 23.15 2.64
N VAL A 52 -7.31 23.45 1.44
CA VAL A 52 -7.56 22.45 0.40
C VAL A 52 -6.25 21.84 -0.10
N SER A 53 -5.21 22.66 -0.26
CA SER A 53 -3.89 22.21 -0.68
C SER A 53 -3.24 21.33 0.39
N THR A 54 -3.33 21.74 1.67
CA THR A 54 -2.84 20.93 2.78
C THR A 54 -3.57 19.59 2.86
N LEU A 55 -4.90 19.57 2.79
CA LEU A 55 -5.68 18.32 2.84
C LEU A 55 -5.39 17.40 1.65
N THR A 56 -5.26 17.96 0.46
CA THR A 56 -4.99 17.17 -0.75
C THR A 56 -3.60 16.56 -0.70
N THR A 57 -2.60 17.36 -0.33
CA THR A 57 -1.21 16.92 -0.31
C THR A 57 -0.92 15.97 0.84
N TRP A 58 -1.52 16.17 2.02
CA TRP A 58 -1.22 15.37 3.22
C TRP A 58 -2.17 14.19 3.45
N CYS A 59 -3.40 14.21 2.90
CA CYS A 59 -4.36 13.14 3.11
C CYS A 59 -4.70 12.40 1.81
N ILE A 60 -5.08 13.13 0.76
CA ILE A 60 -5.56 12.49 -0.49
C ILE A 60 -4.40 11.83 -1.24
N PHE A 61 -3.31 12.55 -1.43
CA PHE A 61 -2.15 12.08 -2.19
C PHE A 61 -1.50 10.80 -1.62
N PRO A 62 -1.16 10.72 -0.32
CA PRO A 62 -0.57 9.49 0.23
C PRO A 62 -1.57 8.33 0.23
N CYS A 63 -2.86 8.58 0.46
CA CYS A 63 -3.89 7.55 0.34
C CYS A 63 -3.99 7.00 -1.09
N LEU A 64 -3.91 7.86 -2.11
CA LEU A 64 -3.88 7.43 -3.51
C LEU A 64 -2.65 6.58 -3.81
N LEU A 65 -1.46 6.97 -3.34
CA LEU A 65 -0.24 6.21 -3.54
C LEU A 65 -0.28 4.83 -2.86
N LEU A 66 -0.83 4.76 -1.65
CA LEU A 66 -1.01 3.47 -0.95
C LEU A 66 -2.02 2.59 -1.67
N PHE A 67 -3.12 3.17 -2.16
CA PHE A 67 -4.12 2.43 -2.92
C PHE A 67 -3.54 1.85 -4.21
N THR A 68 -2.75 2.63 -4.96
CA THR A 68 -2.10 2.14 -6.19
C THR A 68 -1.07 1.06 -5.87
N ALA A 69 -0.29 1.22 -4.80
CA ALA A 69 0.66 0.20 -4.35
C ALA A 69 -0.03 -1.11 -3.96
N GLU A 70 -1.18 -1.05 -3.28
CA GLU A 70 -1.95 -2.23 -2.90
C GLU A 70 -2.54 -2.94 -4.12
N MET A 71 -3.06 -2.19 -5.10
CA MET A 71 -3.54 -2.75 -6.35
C MET A 71 -2.42 -3.40 -7.17
N LEU A 72 -1.26 -2.75 -7.27
CA LEU A 72 -0.06 -3.33 -7.88
C LEU A 72 0.37 -4.63 -7.17
N GLY A 73 0.40 -4.61 -5.84
CA GLY A 73 0.69 -5.80 -5.03
C GLY A 73 -0.26 -6.96 -5.35
N ARG A 74 -1.57 -6.68 -5.41
CA ARG A 74 -2.59 -7.67 -5.79
C ARG A 74 -2.44 -8.18 -7.22
N VAL A 75 -2.12 -7.31 -8.18
CA VAL A 75 -1.90 -7.72 -9.59
C VAL A 75 -0.67 -8.62 -9.70
N ILE A 76 0.44 -8.27 -9.05
CA ILE A 76 1.65 -9.11 -9.05
C ILE A 76 1.36 -10.48 -8.40
N GLN A 77 0.59 -10.49 -7.30
CA GLN A 77 0.13 -11.73 -6.68
C GLN A 77 -0.76 -12.56 -7.61
N ALA A 78 -1.62 -11.93 -8.42
CA ALA A 78 -2.49 -12.61 -9.36
C ALA A 78 -1.69 -13.22 -10.52
N ILE A 79 -0.72 -12.49 -11.08
CA ILE A 79 0.13 -12.96 -12.19
C ILE A 79 1.03 -14.11 -11.74
N ASN A 80 1.63 -14.03 -10.55
CA ASN A 80 2.54 -15.06 -10.04
C ASN A 80 1.80 -16.26 -9.40
N ARG A 81 0.47 -16.30 -9.53
CA ARG A 81 -0.41 -17.38 -9.02
C ARG A 81 -0.85 -18.33 -10.14
N ASP A 82 -0.74 -17.91 -11.41
CA ASP A 82 -0.72 -18.76 -12.61
C ASP A 82 0.71 -19.31 -12.84
#